data_AF-A0A9Q0E9F0-F1
#
_entry.id   AF-A0A9Q0E9F0-F1
#
_cell.length_a   1.000
_cell.length_b   1.000
_cell.length_c   1.000
_cell.angle_alpha   90.00
_cell.angle_beta   90.00
_cell.angle_gamma   90.00
#
_symmetry.space_group_name_H-M   'P 1'
#
loop_
_entity.id
_entity.type
_entity.pdbx_description
1 polymer ?
#
loop_
_entity_poly.entity_id
_entity_poly.type
_entity_poly.pdbx_seq_one_letter_code
_entity_poly.pdbx_strand_id
1 'polypeptide(L)'
;PCDLVIEAEGVAFNAHKNILCGCSPYFSNTQQTPGVYRIPGVSADTMRLLIEYAYTRHLEVTRDNVQLLLAAADQFNVMGALRACSGFLGRQLCVENACISGSYWCHVFGSLLAFNGT
;
A
#
# COMPACT_ATOMS: atom_id res chain seq x y z
N PRO A 1 16.90 -8.57 -15.71
CA PRO A 1 17.60 -8.04 -14.51
C PRO A 1 16.72 -6.97 -13.85
N CYS A 2 16.77 -6.86 -12.52
CA CYS A 2 16.10 -5.77 -11.82
C CYS A 2 16.79 -4.44 -12.14
N ASP A 3 16.01 -3.39 -12.39
CA ASP A 3 16.46 -2.05 -12.78
C ASP A 3 16.13 -0.99 -11.71
N LEU A 4 15.56 -1.41 -10.59
CA LEU A 4 15.18 -0.57 -9.47
C LEU A 4 15.48 -1.28 -8.14
N VAL A 5 15.99 -0.52 -7.16
CA VAL A 5 16.13 -0.97 -5.78
C VAL A 5 15.25 -0.09 -4.91
N ILE A 6 14.31 -0.69 -4.18
CA ILE A 6 13.49 -0.02 -3.18
C ILE A 6 14.07 -0.31 -1.80
N GLU A 7 14.17 0.67 -0.92
CA GLU A 7 14.57 0.47 0.47
C GLU A 7 13.43 0.91 1.41
N ALA A 8 13.03 0.01 2.30
CA ALA A 8 12.04 0.27 3.35
C ALA A 8 12.61 -0.25 4.68
N GLU A 9 12.61 0.60 5.72
CA GLU A 9 13.22 0.28 7.03
C GLU A 9 14.66 -0.28 6.94
N GLY A 10 15.47 0.23 6.00
CA GLY A 10 16.84 -0.23 5.78
C GLY A 10 16.95 -1.58 5.08
N VAL A 11 15.85 -2.21 4.70
CA VAL A 11 15.82 -3.44 3.90
C VAL A 11 15.67 -3.10 2.42
N ALA A 12 16.59 -3.60 1.60
CA ALA A 12 16.60 -3.38 0.15
C ALA A 12 15.87 -4.50 -0.62
N PHE A 13 15.09 -4.11 -1.62
CA PHE A 13 14.30 -4.95 -2.50
C PHE A 13 14.64 -4.67 -3.95
N ASN A 14 15.12 -5.69 -4.67
CA ASN A 14 15.33 -5.60 -6.10
C ASN A 14 13.99 -5.80 -6.83
N ALA A 15 13.63 -4.86 -7.71
CA ALA A 15 12.37 -4.88 -8.44
C ALA A 15 12.55 -4.41 -9.89
N HIS A 16 11.51 -4.63 -10.70
CA HIS A 16 11.43 -4.11 -12.05
C HIS A 16 10.50 -2.89 -12.06
N LYS A 17 11.03 -1.74 -12.47
CA LYS A 17 10.28 -0.48 -12.48
C LYS A 17 8.99 -0.59 -13.30
N ASN A 18 9.04 -1.25 -14.45
CA ASN A 18 7.88 -1.43 -15.32
C ASN A 18 6.71 -2.19 -14.63
N ILE A 19 7.02 -3.22 -13.82
CA ILE A 19 6.02 -4.00 -13.08
C ILE A 19 5.36 -3.12 -12.01
N LEU A 20 6.16 -2.37 -11.25
CA LEU A 20 5.65 -1.48 -10.21
C LEU A 20 4.84 -0.32 -10.79
N CYS A 21 5.31 0.31 -11.87
CA CYS A 21 4.56 1.34 -12.60
C CYS A 21 3.22 0.83 -13.14
N GLY A 22 3.16 -0.43 -13.59
CA GLY A 22 1.91 -1.06 -14.03
C GLY A 22 0.95 -1.39 -12.88
N CYS A 23 1.44 -1.35 -11.64
CA CYS A 23 0.63 -1.56 -10.44
C CYS A 23 0.25 -0.23 -9.75
N SER A 24 1.07 0.80 -9.89
CA SER A 24 0.90 2.08 -9.23
C SER A 24 1.55 3.23 -10.02
N PRO A 25 0.86 4.37 -10.18
CA PRO A 25 1.43 5.57 -10.79
C PRO A 25 2.52 6.22 -9.92
N TYR A 26 2.57 5.94 -8.61
CA TYR A 26 3.57 6.49 -7.70
C TYR A 26 5.00 6.19 -8.17
N PHE A 27 5.23 4.97 -8.66
CA PHE A 27 6.55 4.52 -9.11
C PHE A 27 6.98 5.07 -10.48
N SER A 28 6.08 5.75 -11.21
CA SER A 28 6.41 6.34 -12.51
C SER A 28 7.39 7.51 -12.38
N ASN A 29 7.23 8.31 -11.32
CA ASN A 29 8.00 9.52 -11.04
C ASN A 29 9.32 9.27 -10.30
N THR A 30 9.65 8.02 -9.94
CA THR A 30 10.97 7.71 -9.41
C THR A 30 11.98 7.98 -10.52
N GLN A 31 12.81 9.03 -10.38
CA GLN A 31 13.72 9.44 -11.45
C GLN A 31 14.54 8.23 -11.95
N GLN A 32 14.90 8.22 -13.24
CA GLN A 32 15.75 7.20 -13.88
C GLN A 32 17.19 7.20 -13.36
N THR A 33 17.45 7.81 -12.20
CA THR A 33 18.78 7.84 -11.61
C THR A 33 19.08 6.45 -11.07
N PRO A 34 20.24 5.86 -11.44
CA PRO A 34 20.69 4.63 -10.82
C PRO A 34 20.89 4.89 -9.32
N GLY A 35 20.08 4.24 -8.48
CA GLY A 35 20.09 4.48 -7.05
C GLY A 35 19.05 3.69 -6.27
N VAL A 36 19.20 3.71 -4.95
CA VAL A 36 18.26 3.11 -3.99
C VAL A 36 17.14 4.11 -3.68
N TYR A 37 15.90 3.73 -3.98
CA TYR A 37 14.73 4.55 -3.73
C TYR A 37 14.17 4.25 -2.33
N ARG A 38 14.39 5.19 -1.40
CA ARG A 38 14.00 5.06 0.00
C ARG A 38 12.55 5.45 0.21
N ILE A 39 11.80 4.56 0.83
CA ILE A 39 10.39 4.72 1.15
C ILE A 39 10.26 5.03 2.64
N PRO A 40 9.88 6.26 3.02
CA PRO A 40 9.63 6.60 4.41
C PRO A 40 8.30 6.03 4.88
N GLY A 41 8.24 5.63 6.15
CA GLY A 41 6.99 5.31 6.85
C GLY A 41 6.33 3.98 6.50
N VAL A 42 6.97 3.13 5.70
CA VAL A 42 6.46 1.80 5.35
C VAL A 42 7.42 0.73 5.85
N SER A 43 6.86 -0.29 6.51
CA SER A 43 7.65 -1.40 7.02
C SER A 43 8.18 -2.30 5.91
N ALA A 44 9.29 -2.97 6.17
CA ALA A 44 9.88 -3.91 5.22
C ALA A 44 8.88 -5.02 4.83
N ASP A 45 8.09 -5.51 5.78
CA ASP A 45 7.09 -6.56 5.54
C ASP A 45 5.92 -6.06 4.68
N THR A 46 5.40 -4.87 4.96
CA THR A 46 4.33 -4.26 4.14
C THR A 46 4.83 -3.99 2.72
N MET A 47 6.06 -3.48 2.56
CA MET A 47 6.65 -3.27 1.24
C MET A 47 6.81 -4.58 0.47
N ARG A 48 7.27 -5.65 1.13
CA ARG A 48 7.40 -6.98 0.52
C ARG A 48 6.06 -7.46 -0.05
N LEU A 49 4.99 -7.40 0.74
CA LEU A 49 3.66 -7.82 0.32
C LEU A 49 3.15 -7.02 -0.90
N LEU A 50 3.41 -5.72 -0.94
CA LEU A 50 3.00 -4.88 -2.08
C LEU A 50 3.81 -5.17 -3.34
N ILE A 51 5.11 -5.45 -3.21
CA ILE A 51 5.94 -5.88 -4.33
C ILE A 51 5.46 -7.24 -4.84
N GLU A 52 5.25 -8.22 -3.96
CA GLU A 52 4.72 -9.55 -4.32
C GLU A 52 3.35 -9.44 -5.00
N TYR A 53 2.46 -8.57 -4.51
CA TYR A 53 1.19 -8.28 -5.15
C TYR A 53 1.36 -7.70 -6.56
N ALA A 54 2.34 -6.82 -6.78
CA ALA A 54 2.59 -6.28 -8.12
C ALA A 54 2.95 -7.38 -9.14
N TYR A 55 3.69 -8.42 -8.71
CA TYR A 55 4.08 -9.56 -9.55
C TYR A 55 2.99 -10.62 -9.70
N THR A 56 2.26 -10.94 -8.63
CA THR A 56 1.36 -12.10 -8.59
C THR A 56 -0.12 -11.74 -8.73
N ARG A 57 -0.47 -10.48 -8.50
CA ARG A 57 -1.85 -9.98 -8.32
C ARG A 57 -2.61 -10.68 -7.19
N HIS A 58 -1.90 -11.33 -6.29
CA HIS A 58 -2.44 -11.94 -5.08
C HIS A 58 -1.96 -11.14 -3.86
N LEU A 59 -2.88 -10.84 -2.94
CA LEU A 59 -2.57 -10.15 -1.70
C LEU A 59 -3.38 -10.78 -0.56
N GLU A 60 -2.67 -11.34 0.41
CA GLU A 60 -3.27 -11.89 1.62
C GLU A 60 -3.44 -10.80 2.67
N VAL A 61 -4.70 -10.46 2.95
CA VAL A 61 -5.07 -9.45 3.95
C VAL A 61 -5.54 -10.16 5.22
N THR A 62 -4.92 -9.81 6.35
CA THR A 62 -5.17 -10.36 7.68
C THR A 62 -5.48 -9.23 8.66
N ARG A 63 -5.95 -9.57 9.86
CA ARG A 63 -6.24 -8.56 10.90
C ARG A 63 -4.98 -7.81 11.34
N ASP A 64 -3.83 -8.48 11.32
CA ASP A 64 -2.56 -7.92 11.80
C ASP A 64 -1.91 -7.00 10.78
N ASN A 65 -2.12 -7.24 9.47
CA ASN A 65 -1.47 -6.46 8.42
C ASN A 65 -2.37 -5.40 7.77
N VAL A 66 -3.71 -5.48 7.91
CA VAL A 66 -4.64 -4.67 7.11
C VAL A 66 -4.49 -3.16 7.31
N GLN A 67 -4.15 -2.71 8.52
CA GLN A 67 -4.00 -1.28 8.80
C GLN A 67 -2.76 -0.70 8.09
N LEU A 68 -1.62 -1.39 8.22
CA LEU A 68 -0.36 -0.98 7.59
C LEU A 68 -0.43 -1.12 6.06
N LEU A 69 -1.03 -2.21 5.56
CA LEU A 69 -1.27 -2.41 4.14
C LEU A 69 -2.19 -1.35 3.55
N LEU A 70 -3.26 -0.96 4.25
CA LEU A 70 -4.17 0.07 3.78
C LEU A 70 -3.44 1.42 3.65
N ALA A 71 -2.69 1.82 4.68
CA ALA A 71 -1.93 3.07 4.67
C ALA A 71 -0.89 3.10 3.54
N ALA A 72 -0.12 2.02 3.37
CA ALA A 72 0.87 1.93 2.29
C ALA A 72 0.22 1.86 0.90
N ALA A 73 -0.89 1.14 0.76
CA ALA A 73 -1.63 1.06 -0.50
C ALA A 73 -2.22 2.42 -0.89
N ASP A 74 -2.63 3.24 0.07
CA ASP A 74 -3.06 4.62 -0.13
C ASP A 74 -1.88 5.51 -0.56
N GLN A 75 -0.77 5.48 0.20
CA GLN A 75 0.46 6.21 -0.10
C GLN A 75 0.97 5.96 -1.52
N PHE A 76 0.96 4.70 -1.97
CA PHE A 76 1.42 4.34 -3.31
C PHE A 76 0.29 4.32 -4.34
N ASN A 77 -0.95 4.62 -3.98
CA ASN A 77 -2.10 4.54 -4.89
C ASN A 77 -2.23 3.16 -5.59
N VAL A 78 -2.05 2.07 -4.83
CA VAL A 78 -2.22 0.68 -5.30
C VAL A 78 -3.69 0.31 -5.13
N MET A 79 -4.52 0.74 -6.08
CA MET A 79 -5.99 0.61 -5.99
C MET A 79 -6.52 -0.81 -5.75
N GLY A 80 -5.82 -1.83 -6.25
CA GLY A 80 -6.22 -3.22 -5.99
C GLY A 80 -6.01 -3.64 -4.53
N ALA A 81 -4.89 -3.24 -3.93
CA ALA A 81 -4.60 -3.48 -2.52
C ALA A 81 -5.53 -2.65 -1.61
N LEU A 82 -5.79 -1.37 -1.95
CA LEU A 82 -6.77 -0.53 -1.27
C LEU A 82 -8.15 -1.20 -1.22
N ARG A 83 -8.64 -1.69 -2.37
CA ARG A 83 -9.94 -2.39 -2.42
C ARG A 83 -9.95 -3.68 -1.60
N ALA A 84 -8.86 -4.45 -1.62
CA ALA A 84 -8.75 -5.68 -0.85
C ALA A 84 -8.79 -5.40 0.66
N CYS A 85 -8.03 -4.40 1.13
CA CYS A 85 -8.00 -3.97 2.54
C CYS A 85 -9.35 -3.41 2.98
N SER A 86 -9.94 -2.51 2.19
CA SER A 86 -11.25 -1.93 2.50
C SER A 86 -12.35 -3.00 2.52
N GLY A 87 -12.33 -3.94 1.57
CA GLY A 87 -13.27 -5.07 1.55
C GLY A 87 -13.11 -5.99 2.77
N PHE A 88 -11.87 -6.23 3.22
CA PHE A 88 -11.62 -6.99 4.43
C PHE A 88 -12.18 -6.29 5.69
N LEU A 89 -11.86 -5.01 5.87
CA LEU A 89 -12.37 -4.22 7.00
C LEU A 89 -13.89 -4.10 6.98
N GLY A 90 -14.49 -3.85 5.82
CA GLY A 90 -15.94 -3.80 5.67
C GLY A 90 -16.62 -5.09 6.11
N ARG A 91 -16.06 -6.27 5.78
CA ARG A 91 -16.59 -7.55 6.25
C ARG A 91 -16.45 -7.73 7.76
N GLN A 92 -15.35 -7.32 8.37
CA GLN A 92 -15.17 -7.38 9.83
C GLN A 92 -16.15 -6.45 10.55
N LEU A 93 -16.34 -5.23 10.04
CA LEU A 93 -17.26 -4.24 10.61
C LEU A 93 -18.74 -4.63 10.43
N CYS A 94 -19.10 -5.31 9.34
CA CYS A 94 -20.44 -5.87 9.16
C CYS A 94 -20.78 -6.94 10.20
N VAL A 95 -19.79 -7.64 10.75
CA VAL A 95 -19.99 -8.59 11.86
C VAL A 95 -20.18 -7.86 13.19
N GLU A 96 -19.68 -6.61 13.32
CA GLU A 96 -19.68 -5.86 14.59
C GLU A 96 -20.70 -4.72 14.73
N ASN A 97 -21.29 -4.17 13.67
CA ASN A 97 -22.57 -3.41 13.64
C ASN A 97 -22.65 -2.56 12.36
N ALA A 98 -23.65 -2.82 11.52
CA ALA A 98 -23.83 -2.20 10.21
C ALA A 98 -24.19 -0.68 10.21
N CYS A 99 -24.31 -0.02 11.37
CA CYS A 99 -24.80 1.36 11.47
C CYS A 99 -23.69 2.44 11.49
N ILE A 100 -22.42 2.06 11.68
CA ILE A 100 -21.28 3.01 11.87
C ILE A 100 -20.46 3.19 10.58
N SER A 101 -20.79 2.44 9.52
CA SER A 101 -19.98 2.36 8.29
C SER A 101 -19.73 3.74 7.67
N GLY A 102 -20.73 4.62 7.56
CA GLY A 102 -20.58 5.93 6.90
C GLY A 102 -19.60 6.89 7.59
N SER A 103 -19.56 6.91 8.93
CA SER A 103 -18.69 7.80 9.71
C SER A 103 -17.30 7.21 9.94
N TYR A 104 -17.16 5.89 10.01
CA TYR A 104 -15.85 5.24 10.14
C TYR A 104 -15.01 5.42 8.87
N TRP A 105 -15.62 5.31 7.67
CA TRP A 105 -14.92 5.60 6.42
C TRP A 105 -14.53 7.09 6.32
N CYS A 106 -15.37 8.03 6.78
CA CYS A 106 -15.00 9.44 6.83
C CYS A 106 -13.89 9.75 7.86
N HIS A 107 -13.80 9.03 8.97
CA HIS A 107 -12.74 9.26 9.95
C HIS A 107 -11.44 8.54 9.55
N VAL A 108 -11.51 7.31 9.06
CA VAL A 108 -10.32 6.54 8.62
C VAL A 108 -9.74 7.11 7.33
N PHE A 109 -10.55 7.33 6.29
CA PHE A 109 -10.05 8.01 5.08
C PHE A 109 -9.88 9.51 5.27
N GLY A 110 -10.66 10.17 6.14
CA GLY A 110 -10.46 11.59 6.45
C GLY A 110 -9.16 11.85 7.21
N SER A 111 -8.74 10.97 8.11
CA SER A 111 -7.41 11.04 8.75
C SER A 111 -6.27 10.70 7.78
N LEU A 112 -6.48 9.79 6.82
CA LEU A 112 -5.49 9.50 5.77
C LEU A 112 -5.36 10.66 4.75
N LEU A 113 -6.47 11.28 4.36
CA LEU A 113 -6.45 12.51 3.53
C LEU A 113 -5.92 13.73 4.29
N ALA A 114 -6.14 13.83 5.61
CA ALA A 114 -5.55 14.87 6.45
C ALA A 114 -4.02 14.71 6.63
N PHE A 115 -3.46 13.53 6.39
CA PHE A 115 -2.00 13.32 6.38
C PHE A 115 -1.34 13.71 5.05
N ASN A 116 -2.12 14.02 4.01
CA ASN A 116 -1.62 14.39 2.69
C ASN A 116 -2.13 15.75 2.19
N GLY A 117 -2.64 16.60 3.09
CA GLY A 117 -3.12 17.94 2.77
C GLY A 117 -2.90 18.92 3.91
N THR A 118 -1.90 19.79 3.72
CA THR A 118 -1.44 20.96 4.50
C THR A 118 -0.75 20.72 5.83
#